data_AF-A0A415KE56-F1
#
_entry.id   AF-A0A415KE56-F1
#
_cell.length_a   1.000
_cell.length_b   1.000
_cell.length_c   1.000
_cell.angle_alpha   90.00
_cell.angle_beta   90.00
_cell.angle_gamma   90.00
#
_symmetry.space_group_name_H-M   'P 1'
#
loop_
_entity.id
_entity.type
_entity.pdbx_description
1 polymer ?
#
loop_
_entity_poly.entity_id
_entity_poly.type
_entity_poly.pdbx_seq_one_letter_code
_entity_poly.pdbx_strand_id
1 'polypeptide(L)'
;MSTQQDLIDQLIDYIDKAILKNSVSNQHVATVLSFLNEKLKDFAEGDTFLRRKQPDSTLFLLQLLGGLEVEKGVKADNIKVLNELLANTASFTGNISTSGDISSSDYACKMLGWLISAIGDAEFNSVHIRGFLESDEFRYNRISVVSGETWNAPGGGIIEEVDPLERIIYLKLEPGELAEIEIDDICKGIFNDSVTGFHTSYFRISEKIDEKTFKYILRSGTILPPQKTMHFVAYGNFTNEERQRSSYSTQSYVRYLTGVNNWEITKEMIAMQLGDLSNLKLFDIDMTGHSAYLRNVYMTGVIKQISDDGVTESRVPCFKGEWKAGAYYYYDEVTHNGSSWLCISDKPTTQEPEEGATDWLEKSAAGKDAVVVNIMSSNGNIFQNGSVSTTLTAYVIKGDTDITDSVPDSRFSWEKESNNDDTDKIFNEAHVGHGHVLTLTPDDVWGRATFNCIVNL
;
A
#
# COMPACT_ATOMS: atom_id res chain seq x y z
N MET A 1 -77.63 -32.64 -15.17
CA MET A 1 -77.45 -33.03 -16.58
C MET A 1 -78.61 -33.94 -16.92
N SER A 2 -79.54 -33.53 -17.77
CA SER A 2 -80.57 -34.47 -18.25
C SER A 2 -79.86 -35.54 -19.08
N THR A 3 -80.30 -36.79 -18.92
CA THR A 3 -79.71 -37.90 -19.67
C THR A 3 -80.07 -37.76 -21.15
N GLN A 4 -79.28 -38.36 -22.04
CA GLN A 4 -79.58 -38.38 -23.48
C GLN A 4 -80.98 -38.94 -23.77
N GLN A 5 -81.48 -39.82 -22.88
CA GLN A 5 -82.83 -40.35 -22.89
C GLN A 5 -83.89 -39.28 -22.62
N ASP A 6 -83.67 -38.35 -21.67
CA ASP A 6 -84.63 -37.27 -21.37
C ASP A 6 -84.86 -36.32 -22.55
N LEU A 7 -83.81 -36.06 -23.35
CA LEU A 7 -83.90 -35.22 -24.55
C LEU A 7 -84.64 -35.92 -25.70
N ILE A 8 -84.43 -37.23 -25.83
CA ILE A 8 -85.15 -38.06 -26.82
C ILE A 8 -86.63 -38.15 -26.45
N ASP A 9 -86.94 -38.38 -25.18
CA ASP A 9 -88.32 -38.51 -24.70
C ASP A 9 -89.09 -37.18 -24.85
N GLN A 10 -88.44 -36.03 -24.62
CA GLN A 10 -89.04 -34.70 -24.87
C GLN A 10 -89.30 -34.45 -26.36
N LEU A 11 -88.41 -34.91 -27.24
CA LEU A 11 -88.56 -34.78 -28.69
C LEU A 11 -89.73 -35.64 -29.21
N ILE A 12 -89.87 -36.86 -28.68
CA ILE A 12 -90.98 -37.76 -28.99
C ILE A 12 -92.31 -37.14 -28.53
N ASP A 13 -92.39 -36.65 -27.29
CA ASP A 13 -93.60 -35.99 -26.77
C ASP A 13 -93.99 -34.74 -27.58
N TYR A 14 -93.02 -33.97 -28.06
CA TYR A 14 -93.28 -32.79 -28.89
C TYR A 14 -93.82 -33.15 -30.29
N ILE A 15 -93.31 -34.24 -30.87
CA ILE A 15 -93.76 -34.77 -32.16
C ILE A 15 -95.16 -35.38 -32.04
N ASP A 16 -95.41 -36.17 -30.99
CA ASP A 16 -96.73 -36.75 -30.73
C ASP A 16 -97.79 -35.67 -30.52
N LYS A 17 -97.47 -34.59 -29.80
CA LYS A 17 -98.35 -33.41 -29.64
C LYS A 17 -98.61 -32.67 -30.95
N ALA A 18 -97.64 -32.63 -31.86
CA ALA A 18 -97.78 -31.98 -33.16
C ALA A 18 -98.63 -32.81 -34.15
N ILE A 19 -98.53 -34.15 -34.09
CA ILE A 19 -99.34 -35.08 -34.86
C ILE A 19 -100.80 -35.06 -34.37
N LEU A 20 -101.04 -35.09 -33.05
CA LEU A 20 -102.38 -35.01 -32.45
C LEU A 20 -103.16 -33.73 -32.79
N LYS A 21 -102.45 -32.64 -33.11
CA LYS A 21 -103.06 -31.35 -33.54
C LYS A 21 -103.27 -31.24 -35.06
N ASN A 22 -103.13 -32.32 -35.83
CA ASN A 22 -103.22 -32.34 -37.31
C ASN A 22 -102.34 -31.29 -38.01
N SER A 23 -101.30 -30.80 -37.35
CA SER A 23 -100.46 -29.70 -37.87
C SER A 23 -99.26 -30.22 -38.66
N VAL A 24 -98.95 -31.52 -38.58
CA VAL A 24 -97.85 -32.18 -39.30
C VAL A 24 -98.27 -33.62 -39.63
N SER A 25 -98.12 -34.07 -40.89
CA SER A 25 -98.42 -35.45 -41.28
C SER A 25 -97.22 -36.38 -40.98
N ASN A 26 -97.46 -37.69 -40.82
CA ASN A 26 -96.40 -38.69 -40.66
C ASN A 26 -95.35 -38.63 -41.80
N GLN A 27 -95.77 -38.17 -42.97
CA GLN A 27 -94.90 -38.01 -44.13
C GLN A 27 -93.87 -36.89 -43.90
N HIS A 28 -94.26 -35.76 -43.31
CA HIS A 28 -93.34 -34.66 -43.01
C HIS A 28 -92.31 -35.04 -41.92
N VAL A 29 -92.73 -35.80 -40.91
CA VAL A 29 -91.82 -36.31 -39.86
C VAL A 29 -90.79 -37.27 -40.46
N ALA A 30 -91.23 -38.17 -41.33
CA ALA A 30 -90.33 -39.09 -42.05
C ALA A 30 -89.34 -38.34 -42.95
N THR A 31 -89.76 -37.26 -43.62
CA THR A 31 -88.86 -36.44 -44.45
C THR A 31 -87.80 -35.72 -43.61
N VAL A 32 -88.16 -35.16 -42.46
CA VAL A 32 -87.19 -34.50 -41.56
C VAL A 32 -86.21 -35.51 -40.98
N LEU A 33 -86.68 -36.68 -40.56
CA LEU A 33 -85.81 -37.75 -40.07
C LEU A 33 -84.89 -38.27 -41.18
N SER A 34 -85.40 -38.42 -42.40
CA SER A 34 -84.58 -38.78 -43.57
C SER A 34 -83.52 -37.74 -43.86
N PHE A 35 -83.88 -36.45 -43.83
CA PHE A 35 -82.95 -35.34 -44.07
C PHE A 35 -81.85 -35.28 -42.99
N LEU A 36 -82.23 -35.42 -41.72
CA LEU A 36 -81.26 -35.46 -40.62
C LEU A 36 -80.37 -36.69 -40.69
N ASN A 37 -80.91 -37.84 -41.08
CA ASN A 37 -80.15 -39.09 -41.20
C ASN A 37 -79.22 -39.07 -42.43
N GLU A 38 -79.58 -38.37 -43.52
CA GLU A 38 -78.62 -38.07 -44.60
C GLU A 38 -77.53 -37.11 -44.13
N LYS A 39 -77.91 -36.01 -43.47
CA LYS A 39 -76.94 -35.01 -43.00
C LYS A 39 -76.00 -35.57 -41.94
N LEU A 40 -76.43 -36.55 -41.14
CA LEU A 40 -75.61 -37.25 -40.17
C LEU A 40 -74.67 -38.28 -40.82
N LYS A 41 -75.00 -38.82 -41.99
CA LYS A 41 -74.10 -39.73 -42.75
C LYS A 41 -72.94 -38.99 -43.41
N ASP A 42 -73.10 -37.70 -43.67
CA ASP A 42 -72.02 -36.83 -44.17
C ASP A 42 -70.96 -36.53 -43.09
N PHE A 43 -71.22 -36.83 -41.81
CA PHE A 43 -70.22 -36.75 -40.73
C PHE A 43 -69.58 -38.14 -40.54
N ALA A 44 -68.33 -38.32 -40.96
CA ALA A 44 -67.60 -39.55 -40.70
C ALA A 44 -67.15 -39.64 -39.24
N GLU A 45 -66.87 -40.86 -38.77
CA GLU A 45 -66.29 -41.13 -37.45
C GLU A 45 -64.86 -40.53 -37.39
N GLY A 46 -64.77 -39.25 -37.02
CA GLY A 46 -63.54 -38.45 -37.10
C GLY A 46 -63.78 -36.94 -37.33
N ASP A 47 -64.96 -36.54 -37.82
CA ASP A 47 -65.26 -35.14 -38.17
C ASP A 47 -65.74 -34.28 -36.98
N THR A 48 -65.54 -34.74 -35.74
CA THR A 48 -65.81 -33.96 -34.52
C THR A 48 -64.50 -33.50 -33.90
N PHE A 49 -64.22 -32.20 -33.99
CA PHE A 49 -62.90 -31.64 -33.68
C PHE A 49 -62.59 -31.43 -32.19
N LEU A 50 -63.53 -31.71 -31.27
CA LEU A 50 -63.30 -31.69 -29.82
C LEU A 50 -64.17 -32.76 -29.13
N ARG A 51 -63.58 -33.84 -28.61
CA ARG A 51 -64.27 -34.90 -27.87
C ARG A 51 -64.33 -34.55 -26.39
N ARG A 52 -65.55 -34.52 -25.83
CA ARG A 52 -65.78 -34.14 -24.42
C ARG A 52 -65.37 -35.21 -23.40
N LYS A 53 -65.13 -36.46 -23.83
CA LYS A 53 -65.01 -37.63 -22.93
C LYS A 53 -63.64 -38.32 -22.95
N GLN A 54 -62.70 -37.85 -23.75
CA GLN A 54 -61.34 -38.41 -23.80
C GLN A 54 -60.36 -37.36 -24.32
N PRO A 55 -59.05 -37.48 -24.00
CA PRO A 55 -58.03 -36.64 -24.59
C PRO A 55 -58.01 -36.79 -26.11
N ASP A 56 -58.07 -35.69 -26.86
CA ASP A 56 -57.88 -35.71 -28.31
C ASP A 56 -56.38 -35.72 -28.65
N SER A 57 -56.01 -36.54 -29.64
CA SER A 57 -54.66 -36.55 -30.23
C SER A 57 -54.78 -36.32 -31.73
N THR A 58 -54.10 -35.32 -32.27
CA THR A 58 -54.09 -34.98 -33.69
C THR A 58 -52.78 -34.28 -34.03
N LEU A 59 -52.20 -34.58 -35.18
CA LEU A 59 -50.88 -34.08 -35.56
C LEU A 59 -50.88 -32.58 -35.96
N PHE A 60 -52.02 -31.98 -36.33
CA PHE A 60 -52.03 -30.68 -37.04
C PHE A 60 -53.22 -29.74 -36.75
N LEU A 61 -53.97 -29.89 -35.66
CA LEU A 61 -55.26 -29.19 -35.51
C LEU A 61 -55.15 -27.66 -35.27
N LEU A 62 -54.07 -27.17 -34.67
CA LEU A 62 -53.97 -25.76 -34.22
C LEU A 62 -53.06 -24.92 -35.11
N GLN A 63 -53.35 -24.86 -36.41
CA GLN A 63 -52.76 -23.90 -37.32
C GLN A 63 -53.86 -23.00 -37.91
N LEU A 64 -54.54 -22.23 -37.05
CA LEU A 64 -55.50 -21.23 -37.48
C LEU A 64 -55.07 -19.84 -36.98
N LEU A 65 -54.57 -19.03 -37.92
CA LEU A 65 -54.42 -17.57 -37.84
C LEU A 65 -53.47 -16.99 -36.76
N GLY A 66 -52.20 -17.37 -36.79
CA GLY A 66 -51.12 -16.50 -36.26
C GLY A 66 -50.59 -16.80 -34.86
N GLY A 67 -50.98 -17.91 -34.23
CA GLY A 67 -50.43 -18.35 -32.95
C GLY A 67 -51.46 -19.12 -32.11
N LEU A 68 -50.98 -19.77 -31.04
CA LEU A 68 -51.83 -20.48 -30.08
C LEU A 68 -51.79 -19.73 -28.74
N GLU A 69 -52.92 -19.15 -28.34
CA GLU A 69 -53.10 -18.57 -27.00
C GLU A 69 -53.66 -19.64 -26.06
N VAL A 70 -52.93 -19.97 -24.98
CA VAL A 70 -53.34 -20.99 -23.99
C VAL A 70 -53.47 -20.34 -22.62
N GLU A 71 -54.70 -20.08 -22.19
CA GLU A 71 -54.99 -19.36 -20.94
C GLU A 71 -54.61 -20.15 -19.66
N LYS A 72 -54.58 -21.49 -19.72
CA LYS A 72 -54.41 -22.36 -18.52
C LYS A 72 -53.13 -23.19 -18.52
N GLY A 73 -52.17 -22.85 -19.38
CA GLY A 73 -50.89 -23.53 -19.53
C GLY A 73 -50.93 -24.78 -20.40
N VAL A 74 -49.75 -25.21 -20.85
CA VAL A 74 -49.55 -26.39 -21.69
C VAL A 74 -48.85 -27.48 -20.86
N LYS A 75 -49.47 -28.66 -20.72
CA LYS A 75 -48.81 -29.86 -20.20
C LYS A 75 -48.39 -30.73 -21.37
N ALA A 76 -47.10 -30.69 -21.70
CA ALA A 76 -46.53 -31.48 -22.78
C ALA A 76 -45.17 -32.04 -22.34
N ASP A 77 -44.85 -33.26 -22.78
CA ASP A 77 -43.55 -33.89 -22.47
C ASP A 77 -42.40 -33.20 -23.21
N ASN A 78 -42.67 -32.64 -24.39
CA ASN A 78 -41.72 -31.86 -25.18
C ASN A 78 -42.43 -30.70 -25.86
N ILE A 79 -41.90 -29.48 -25.72
CA ILE A 79 -42.32 -28.30 -26.47
C ILE A 79 -41.14 -27.89 -27.33
N LYS A 80 -41.23 -28.08 -28.65
CA LYS A 80 -40.23 -27.59 -29.60
C LYS A 80 -40.72 -26.27 -30.20
N VAL A 81 -40.01 -25.20 -29.91
CA VAL A 81 -40.21 -23.92 -30.58
C VAL A 81 -39.34 -23.95 -31.84
N LEU A 82 -39.97 -24.06 -33.01
CA LEU A 82 -39.29 -23.94 -34.30
C LEU A 82 -38.98 -22.45 -34.53
N ASN A 83 -37.80 -22.15 -35.09
CA ASN A 83 -37.22 -20.80 -35.30
C ASN A 83 -38.13 -19.78 -36.05
N GLU A 84 -39.31 -20.17 -36.51
CA GLU A 84 -40.15 -19.38 -37.41
C GLU A 84 -41.29 -18.60 -36.71
N LEU A 85 -41.48 -18.75 -35.39
CA LEU A 85 -42.43 -17.94 -34.62
C LEU A 85 -41.68 -16.95 -33.70
N LEU A 86 -41.63 -15.69 -34.14
CA LEU A 86 -41.27 -14.49 -33.36
C LEU A 86 -39.94 -14.53 -32.56
N ALA A 87 -38.89 -14.03 -33.20
CA ALA A 87 -37.78 -13.28 -32.59
C ALA A 87 -37.07 -13.92 -31.38
N ASN A 88 -36.48 -15.12 -31.49
CA ASN A 88 -35.40 -15.66 -30.63
C ASN A 88 -35.54 -15.47 -29.10
N THR A 89 -36.74 -15.19 -28.58
CA THR A 89 -36.94 -14.65 -27.24
C THR A 89 -38.14 -15.36 -26.62
N ALA A 90 -37.88 -16.13 -25.57
CA ALA A 90 -38.91 -16.63 -24.67
C ALA A 90 -38.94 -15.74 -23.43
N SER A 91 -40.11 -15.16 -23.11
CA SER A 91 -40.32 -14.38 -21.89
C SER A 91 -41.17 -15.17 -20.90
N PHE A 92 -40.70 -15.26 -19.66
CA PHE A 92 -41.40 -15.92 -18.55
C PHE A 92 -41.61 -14.89 -17.44
N THR A 93 -42.84 -14.75 -16.95
CA THR A 93 -43.22 -13.78 -15.91
C THR A 93 -43.24 -14.37 -14.50
N GLY A 94 -42.65 -15.56 -14.31
CA GLY A 94 -42.61 -16.27 -13.04
C GLY A 94 -41.35 -17.13 -12.90
N ASN A 95 -41.37 -18.05 -11.93
CA ASN A 95 -40.24 -18.95 -11.67
C ASN A 95 -40.05 -19.93 -12.82
N ILE A 96 -38.81 -20.08 -13.26
CA ILE A 96 -38.38 -21.16 -14.15
C ILE A 96 -37.76 -22.23 -13.25
N SER A 97 -38.37 -23.41 -13.20
CA SER A 97 -37.84 -24.57 -12.48
C SER A 97 -37.34 -25.59 -13.49
N THR A 98 -36.05 -25.91 -13.45
CA THR A 98 -35.43 -26.93 -14.30
C THR A 98 -34.91 -28.08 -13.45
N SER A 99 -34.95 -29.30 -13.98
CA SER A 99 -34.34 -30.48 -13.35
C SER A 99 -32.96 -30.80 -13.91
N GLY A 100 -32.47 -29.96 -14.82
CA GLY A 100 -31.21 -30.10 -15.52
C GLY A 100 -30.60 -28.72 -15.77
N ASP A 101 -29.43 -28.74 -16.39
CA ASP A 101 -28.63 -27.54 -16.66
C ASP A 101 -29.35 -26.58 -17.63
N ILE A 102 -29.05 -25.29 -17.51
CA ILE A 102 -29.44 -24.25 -18.47
C ILE A 102 -28.16 -23.64 -19.02
N SER A 103 -28.05 -23.54 -20.34
CA SER A 103 -26.84 -23.01 -20.99
C SER A 103 -27.16 -22.21 -22.24
N SER A 104 -26.17 -21.47 -22.74
CA SER A 104 -26.19 -21.02 -24.13
C SER A 104 -26.11 -22.21 -25.09
N SER A 105 -26.57 -22.02 -26.33
CA SER A 105 -26.60 -23.08 -27.35
C SER A 105 -25.21 -23.53 -27.81
N ASP A 106 -24.22 -22.65 -27.66
CA ASP A 106 -22.82 -22.83 -28.05
C ASP A 106 -21.89 -23.07 -26.86
N TYR A 107 -22.46 -23.37 -25.68
CA TYR A 107 -21.68 -23.59 -24.48
C TYR A 107 -20.64 -24.70 -24.68
N ALA A 108 -19.39 -24.35 -24.38
CA ALA A 108 -18.28 -25.28 -24.29
C ALA A 108 -17.48 -24.93 -23.04
N CYS A 109 -17.40 -25.88 -22.10
CA CYS A 109 -16.76 -25.68 -20.80
C CYS A 109 -15.35 -25.07 -20.96
N LYS A 110 -15.10 -24.00 -20.21
CA LYS A 110 -13.88 -23.18 -20.18
C LYS A 110 -13.50 -22.52 -21.51
N MET A 111 -14.44 -22.40 -22.45
CA MET A 111 -14.13 -21.89 -23.80
C MET A 111 -15.17 -20.91 -24.34
N LEU A 112 -16.46 -21.28 -24.35
CA LEU A 112 -17.53 -20.47 -24.96
C LEU A 112 -18.81 -20.55 -24.14
N GLY A 113 -19.59 -19.46 -24.18
CA GLY A 113 -20.96 -19.43 -23.67
C GLY A 113 -21.09 -19.25 -22.15
N TRP A 114 -22.20 -19.75 -21.63
CA TRP A 114 -22.50 -19.79 -20.20
C TRP A 114 -23.31 -21.04 -19.82
N LEU A 115 -23.21 -21.44 -18.55
CA LEU A 115 -23.92 -22.58 -17.96
C LEU A 115 -24.35 -22.21 -16.53
N ILE A 116 -25.55 -22.63 -16.14
CA ILE A 116 -25.96 -22.82 -14.75
C ILE A 116 -26.36 -24.30 -14.61
N SER A 117 -25.61 -25.06 -13.82
CA SER A 117 -25.83 -26.48 -13.63
C SER A 117 -27.00 -26.76 -12.68
N ALA A 118 -27.53 -27.98 -12.72
CA ALA A 118 -28.62 -28.42 -11.86
C ALA A 118 -28.27 -28.39 -10.35
N ILE A 119 -26.97 -28.36 -10.00
CA ILE A 119 -26.49 -28.26 -8.62
C ILE A 119 -26.12 -26.83 -8.21
N GLY A 120 -26.28 -25.85 -9.10
CA GLY A 120 -26.08 -24.43 -8.82
C GLY A 120 -24.68 -23.89 -9.18
N ASP A 121 -23.81 -24.71 -9.77
CA ASP A 121 -22.53 -24.22 -10.31
C ASP A 121 -22.81 -23.37 -11.55
N ALA A 122 -22.12 -22.24 -11.67
CA ALA A 122 -22.30 -21.36 -12.81
C ALA A 122 -20.96 -21.01 -13.48
N GLU A 123 -20.96 -21.04 -14.81
CA GLU A 123 -19.83 -20.63 -15.64
C GLU A 123 -20.29 -19.52 -16.59
N PHE A 124 -19.57 -18.41 -16.61
CA PHE A 124 -19.85 -17.26 -17.47
C PHE A 124 -18.56 -16.74 -18.08
N ASN A 125 -18.58 -16.37 -19.36
CA ASN A 125 -17.46 -15.66 -19.98
C ASN A 125 -17.27 -14.23 -19.42
N SER A 126 -18.37 -13.54 -19.09
CA SER A 126 -18.35 -12.19 -18.49
C SER A 126 -19.64 -11.95 -17.73
N VAL A 127 -19.55 -11.30 -16.57
CA VAL A 127 -20.71 -10.93 -15.75
C VAL A 127 -20.61 -9.45 -15.38
N HIS A 128 -21.66 -8.68 -15.67
CA HIS A 128 -21.78 -7.27 -15.25
C HIS A 128 -22.89 -7.14 -14.20
N ILE A 129 -22.53 -6.70 -12.99
CA ILE A 129 -23.43 -6.63 -11.83
C ILE A 129 -23.55 -5.17 -11.39
N ARG A 130 -24.76 -4.61 -11.42
CA ARG A 130 -25.03 -3.24 -10.95
C ARG A 130 -25.23 -3.13 -9.44
N GLY A 131 -25.59 -4.24 -8.80
CA GLY A 131 -25.81 -4.34 -7.35
C GLY A 131 -24.63 -5.00 -6.64
N PHE A 132 -24.93 -5.80 -5.62
CA PHE A 132 -23.93 -6.53 -4.85
C PHE A 132 -23.72 -7.95 -5.36
N LEU A 133 -22.47 -8.41 -5.37
CA LEU A 133 -22.09 -9.81 -5.48
C LEU A 133 -21.50 -10.23 -4.14
N GLU A 134 -22.13 -11.20 -3.48
CA GLU A 134 -21.68 -11.74 -2.19
C GLU A 134 -21.20 -13.17 -2.39
N SER A 135 -20.05 -13.50 -1.80
CA SER A 135 -19.42 -14.82 -1.82
C SER A 135 -18.61 -15.00 -0.55
N ASP A 136 -18.53 -16.24 -0.05
CA ASP A 136 -17.65 -16.58 1.08
C ASP A 136 -16.17 -16.32 0.75
N GLU A 137 -15.77 -16.46 -0.52
CA GLU A 137 -14.39 -16.27 -0.97
C GLU A 137 -14.31 -15.80 -2.45
N PHE A 138 -13.44 -14.82 -2.72
CA PHE A 138 -13.01 -14.48 -4.08
C PHE A 138 -11.57 -14.96 -4.30
N ARG A 139 -11.38 -15.92 -5.19
CA ARG A 139 -10.06 -16.45 -5.54
C ARG A 139 -9.58 -15.82 -6.85
N TYR A 140 -8.71 -14.82 -6.76
CA TYR A 140 -8.01 -14.24 -7.92
C TYR A 140 -6.50 -14.28 -7.66
N ASN A 141 -5.73 -14.83 -8.61
CA ASN A 141 -4.25 -14.82 -8.67
C ASN A 141 -3.53 -14.74 -7.32
N ARG A 142 -3.30 -15.91 -6.69
CA ARG A 142 -2.69 -16.09 -5.35
C ARG A 142 -1.34 -15.37 -5.12
N ILE A 143 -0.70 -14.88 -6.18
CA ILE A 143 0.50 -14.04 -6.14
C ILE A 143 0.29 -12.90 -7.15
N SER A 144 0.38 -11.66 -6.69
CA SER A 144 0.47 -10.48 -7.56
C SER A 144 1.95 -10.22 -7.87
N VAL A 145 2.32 -10.24 -9.14
CA VAL A 145 3.69 -9.95 -9.59
C VAL A 145 3.73 -8.52 -10.12
N VAL A 146 4.47 -7.66 -9.43
CA VAL A 146 4.73 -6.28 -9.85
C VAL A 146 6.14 -6.19 -10.42
N SER A 147 6.25 -5.98 -11.73
CA SER A 147 7.55 -5.82 -12.41
C SER A 147 8.12 -4.40 -12.28
N GLY A 148 7.28 -3.40 -11.98
CA GLY A 148 7.65 -1.99 -11.88
C GLY A 148 7.49 -1.42 -10.46
N GLU A 149 6.84 -0.27 -10.39
CA GLU A 149 6.59 0.46 -9.14
C GLU A 149 5.11 0.38 -8.77
N THR A 150 4.82 0.29 -7.47
CA THR A 150 3.45 0.49 -6.95
C THR A 150 3.39 1.81 -6.21
N TRP A 151 2.43 2.66 -6.54
CA TRP A 151 2.26 3.96 -5.92
C TRP A 151 1.02 3.99 -5.04
N ASN A 152 1.15 4.61 -3.87
CA ASN A 152 0.06 5.05 -3.02
C ASN A 152 0.07 6.58 -3.00
N ALA A 153 -0.72 7.15 -3.90
CA ALA A 153 -0.95 8.57 -4.08
C ALA A 153 -2.24 8.77 -4.90
N PRO A 154 -2.76 10.00 -4.99
CA PRO A 154 -3.87 10.31 -5.88
C PRO A 154 -3.58 9.91 -7.32
N GLY A 155 -4.62 9.48 -8.05
CA GLY A 155 -4.49 8.95 -9.40
C GLY A 155 -5.61 9.40 -10.33
N GLY A 156 -5.29 9.47 -11.62
CA GLY A 156 -6.24 9.87 -12.66
C GLY A 156 -6.87 8.71 -13.41
N GLY A 157 -6.68 7.47 -12.96
CA GLY A 157 -7.19 6.30 -13.67
C GLY A 157 -6.46 6.07 -15.01
N ILE A 158 -7.23 5.71 -16.05
CA ILE A 158 -6.73 5.35 -17.39
C ILE A 158 -6.98 6.49 -18.36
N ILE A 159 -5.98 6.84 -19.16
CA ILE A 159 -6.15 7.78 -20.28
C ILE A 159 -6.89 7.09 -21.43
N GLU A 160 -8.08 7.59 -21.78
CA GLU A 160 -8.88 7.13 -22.94
C GLU A 160 -8.36 7.68 -24.26
N GLU A 161 -7.99 8.96 -24.25
CA GLU A 161 -7.54 9.70 -25.43
C GLU A 161 -6.60 10.84 -25.02
N VAL A 162 -5.73 11.25 -25.95
CA VAL A 162 -4.81 12.38 -25.77
C VAL A 162 -4.90 13.26 -27.01
N ASP A 163 -5.09 14.56 -26.81
CA ASP A 163 -4.81 15.58 -27.81
C ASP A 163 -3.38 16.09 -27.57
N PRO A 164 -2.39 15.64 -28.36
CA PRO A 164 -1.01 16.03 -28.16
C PRO A 164 -0.73 17.47 -28.61
N LEU A 165 -1.57 18.07 -29.47
CA LEU A 165 -1.38 19.43 -29.99
C LEU A 165 -1.84 20.45 -28.95
N GLU A 166 -3.07 20.27 -28.46
CA GLU A 166 -3.68 21.15 -27.44
C GLU A 166 -3.26 20.78 -26.01
N ARG A 167 -2.50 19.68 -25.86
CA ARG A 167 -2.03 19.14 -24.57
C ARG A 167 -3.18 18.82 -23.62
N ILE A 168 -4.17 18.08 -24.11
CA ILE A 168 -5.33 17.63 -23.34
C ILE A 168 -5.27 16.11 -23.16
N ILE A 169 -5.60 15.64 -21.97
CA ILE A 169 -5.89 14.23 -21.70
C ILE A 169 -7.37 14.06 -21.38
N TYR A 170 -7.94 12.96 -21.87
CA TYR A 170 -9.30 12.54 -21.59
C TYR A 170 -9.24 11.23 -20.81
N LEU A 171 -9.82 11.20 -19.62
CA LEU A 171 -9.80 10.06 -18.72
C LEU A 171 -11.00 9.16 -18.98
N LYS A 172 -10.78 7.85 -18.91
CA LYS A 172 -11.83 6.85 -18.90
C LYS A 172 -12.40 6.76 -17.49
N LEU A 173 -13.53 7.42 -17.26
CA LEU A 173 -14.30 7.36 -16.01
C LEU A 173 -15.71 6.84 -16.29
N GLU A 174 -16.17 5.89 -15.49
CA GLU A 174 -17.55 5.42 -15.50
C GLU A 174 -18.48 6.42 -14.76
N PRO A 175 -19.80 6.42 -15.00
CA PRO A 175 -20.72 7.31 -14.31
C PRO A 175 -20.62 7.20 -12.78
N GLY A 176 -20.28 8.30 -12.11
CA GLY A 176 -20.11 8.36 -10.66
C GLY A 176 -18.66 8.21 -10.18
N GLU A 177 -17.71 7.90 -11.06
CA GLU A 177 -16.28 7.93 -10.75
C GLU A 177 -15.74 9.37 -10.79
N LEU A 178 -14.79 9.67 -9.91
CA LEU A 178 -14.08 10.94 -9.87
C LEU A 178 -12.58 10.66 -9.96
N ALA A 179 -11.91 11.38 -10.86
CA ALA A 179 -10.44 11.37 -10.89
C ALA A 179 -9.91 12.19 -9.72
N GLU A 180 -8.99 11.61 -8.94
CA GLU A 180 -8.33 12.33 -7.85
C GLU A 180 -7.17 13.17 -8.39
N ILE A 181 -7.46 14.07 -9.32
CA ILE A 181 -6.51 14.93 -10.02
C ILE A 181 -6.87 16.40 -9.82
N GLU A 182 -5.88 17.20 -9.46
CA GLU A 182 -6.00 18.65 -9.27
C GLU A 182 -5.00 19.42 -10.13
N ILE A 183 -5.28 20.73 -10.28
CA ILE A 183 -4.33 21.66 -10.87
C ILE A 183 -3.02 21.60 -10.08
N ASP A 184 -1.91 21.68 -10.79
CA ASP A 184 -0.54 21.65 -10.29
C ASP A 184 -0.02 20.31 -9.80
N ASP A 185 -0.80 19.24 -9.97
CA ASP A 185 -0.33 17.89 -9.72
C ASP A 185 0.87 17.55 -10.61
N ILE A 186 1.89 16.97 -10.01
CA ILE A 186 3.10 16.48 -10.66
C ILE A 186 2.85 15.00 -10.99
N CYS A 187 2.69 14.72 -12.27
CA CYS A 187 2.27 13.42 -12.76
C CYS A 187 3.42 12.63 -13.38
N LYS A 188 3.39 11.31 -13.15
CA LYS A 188 4.26 10.32 -13.79
C LYS A 188 3.41 9.17 -14.27
N GLY A 189 3.70 8.66 -15.45
CA GLY A 189 3.24 7.32 -15.82
C GLY A 189 4.21 6.63 -16.77
N ILE A 190 4.04 5.31 -16.84
CA ILE A 190 4.89 4.44 -17.64
C ILE A 190 3.97 3.70 -18.62
N PHE A 191 4.35 3.67 -19.89
CA PHE A 191 3.61 3.00 -20.94
C PHE A 191 4.56 2.30 -21.90
N ASN A 192 4.08 1.27 -22.59
CA ASN A 192 4.83 0.58 -23.64
C ASN A 192 4.33 1.05 -25.01
N ASP A 193 5.21 1.60 -25.84
CA ASP A 193 4.85 2.06 -27.18
C ASP A 193 4.79 0.92 -28.22
N SER A 194 4.97 -0.33 -27.80
CA SER A 194 5.03 -1.56 -28.60
C SER A 194 6.17 -1.63 -29.63
N VAL A 195 6.98 -0.58 -29.78
CA VAL A 195 8.04 -0.50 -30.81
C VAL A 195 9.42 -0.40 -30.18
N THR A 196 9.60 0.52 -29.24
CA THR A 196 10.89 0.78 -28.58
C THR A 196 10.88 0.41 -27.10
N GLY A 197 9.71 0.08 -26.54
CA GLY A 197 9.55 -0.51 -25.21
C GLY A 197 8.88 0.43 -24.22
N PHE A 198 9.27 0.34 -22.94
CA PHE A 198 8.68 1.15 -21.88
C PHE A 198 9.27 2.57 -21.86
N HIS A 199 8.39 3.56 -21.84
CA HIS A 199 8.71 4.98 -21.72
C HIS A 199 8.05 5.56 -20.48
N THR A 200 8.69 6.58 -19.92
CA THR A 200 8.12 7.38 -18.82
C THR A 200 7.76 8.75 -19.34
N SER A 201 6.54 9.21 -19.05
CA SER A 201 6.12 10.59 -19.29
C SER A 201 5.96 11.33 -17.97
N TYR A 202 6.51 12.54 -17.90
CA TYR A 202 6.37 13.45 -16.77
C TYR A 202 5.63 14.70 -17.22
N PHE A 203 4.53 15.03 -16.55
CA PHE A 203 3.69 16.17 -16.90
C PHE A 203 3.02 16.77 -15.66
N ARG A 204 2.60 18.03 -15.76
CA ARG A 204 1.91 18.77 -14.71
C ARG A 204 0.51 19.09 -15.20
N ILE A 205 -0.49 18.93 -14.36
CA ILE A 205 -1.85 19.39 -14.69
C ILE A 205 -1.89 20.91 -14.61
N SER A 206 -2.22 21.57 -15.72
CA SER A 206 -2.27 23.03 -15.80
C SER A 206 -3.68 23.59 -15.71
N GLU A 207 -4.67 22.80 -16.10
CA GLU A 207 -6.08 23.21 -16.11
C GLU A 207 -6.99 21.98 -15.96
N LYS A 208 -8.04 22.11 -15.15
CA LYS A 208 -9.16 21.15 -15.09
C LYS A 208 -10.31 21.73 -15.91
N ILE A 209 -10.60 21.16 -17.08
CA ILE A 209 -11.68 21.62 -17.96
C ILE A 209 -13.03 21.09 -17.44
N ASP A 210 -13.07 19.79 -17.12
CA ASP A 210 -14.18 19.11 -16.47
C ASP A 210 -13.67 17.91 -15.63
N GLU A 211 -14.54 17.04 -15.14
CA GLU A 211 -14.17 15.90 -14.27
C GLU A 211 -13.30 14.83 -14.94
N LYS A 212 -13.30 14.75 -16.27
CA LYS A 212 -12.53 13.76 -17.04
C LYS A 212 -11.54 14.38 -18.03
N THR A 213 -11.50 15.71 -18.14
CA THR A 213 -10.73 16.42 -19.16
C THR A 213 -9.77 17.42 -18.53
N PHE A 214 -8.47 17.24 -18.78
CA PHE A 214 -7.41 18.04 -18.16
C PHE A 214 -6.38 18.49 -19.18
N LYS A 215 -5.91 19.74 -19.07
CA LYS A 215 -4.70 20.18 -19.78
C LYS A 215 -3.45 19.86 -18.99
N TYR A 216 -2.37 19.59 -19.72
CA TYR A 216 -1.08 19.31 -19.12
C TYR A 216 0.07 20.12 -19.73
N ILE A 217 1.14 20.27 -18.95
CA ILE A 217 2.44 20.81 -19.38
C ILE A 217 3.47 19.71 -19.22
N LEU A 218 4.25 19.44 -20.26
CA LEU A 218 5.32 18.44 -20.20
C LEU A 218 6.51 18.98 -19.40
N ARG A 219 7.11 18.10 -18.59
CA ARG A 219 8.42 18.36 -18.00
C ARG A 219 9.45 18.46 -19.12
N SER A 220 10.34 19.45 -19.02
CA SER A 220 11.49 19.56 -19.93
C SER A 220 12.31 18.26 -19.97
N GLY A 221 12.66 17.82 -21.18
CA GLY A 221 13.38 16.55 -21.41
C GLY A 221 12.49 15.31 -21.54
N THR A 222 11.18 15.43 -21.39
CA THR A 222 10.25 14.31 -21.65
C THR A 222 10.23 13.97 -23.14
N ILE A 223 10.53 12.69 -23.46
CA ILE A 223 10.65 12.21 -24.85
C ILE A 223 9.28 12.09 -25.50
N LEU A 224 8.33 11.44 -24.81
CA LEU A 224 6.98 11.19 -25.32
C LEU A 224 5.92 11.76 -24.37
N PRO A 225 4.88 12.43 -24.90
CA PRO A 225 3.76 12.88 -24.08
C PRO A 225 2.99 11.69 -23.48
N PRO A 226 2.09 11.92 -22.50
CA PRO A 226 1.17 10.88 -22.05
C PRO A 226 0.45 10.24 -23.25
N GLN A 227 0.17 8.95 -23.16
CA GLN A 227 -0.43 8.16 -24.24
C GLN A 227 -1.77 7.57 -23.83
N LYS A 228 -2.56 7.20 -24.83
CA LYS A 228 -3.75 6.36 -24.63
C LYS A 228 -3.40 5.06 -23.89
N THR A 229 -4.32 4.58 -23.07
CA THR A 229 -4.21 3.42 -22.15
C THR A 229 -3.15 3.52 -21.06
N MET A 230 -2.50 4.67 -20.90
CA MET A 230 -1.54 4.90 -19.84
C MET A 230 -2.27 5.11 -18.50
N HIS A 231 -1.80 4.41 -17.47
CA HIS A 231 -2.06 4.78 -16.08
C HIS A 231 -1.02 5.80 -15.62
N PHE A 232 -1.44 6.72 -14.76
CA PHE A 232 -0.53 7.69 -14.17
C PHE A 232 -0.89 8.01 -12.72
N VAL A 233 0.11 8.49 -11.99
CA VAL A 233 0.03 8.89 -10.59
C VAL A 233 0.35 10.36 -10.46
N ALA A 234 -0.38 11.08 -9.59
CA ALA A 234 0.01 12.39 -9.10
C ALA A 234 0.87 12.19 -7.84
N TYR A 235 2.21 12.25 -7.99
CA TYR A 235 3.14 11.92 -6.91
C TYR A 235 3.55 13.12 -6.05
N GLY A 236 3.11 14.32 -6.43
CA GLY A 236 3.34 15.57 -5.72
C GLY A 236 2.49 16.69 -6.31
N ASN A 237 2.64 17.91 -5.82
CA ASN A 237 1.93 19.08 -6.34
C ASN A 237 2.76 20.36 -6.14
N PHE A 238 2.85 21.22 -7.15
CA PHE A 238 3.67 22.44 -7.07
C PHE A 238 3.18 23.46 -6.04
N THR A 239 1.88 23.46 -5.70
CA THR A 239 1.25 24.52 -4.90
C THR A 239 0.43 24.01 -3.71
N ASN A 240 -0.30 22.91 -3.85
CA ASN A 240 -1.14 22.33 -2.80
C ASN A 240 -0.34 21.40 -1.87
N GLU A 241 -0.03 21.87 -0.65
CA GLU A 241 0.76 21.12 0.34
C GLU A 241 0.14 19.78 0.78
N GLU A 242 -1.19 19.66 0.82
CA GLU A 242 -1.87 18.41 1.21
C GLU A 242 -1.61 17.27 0.21
N ARG A 243 -1.29 17.63 -1.05
CA ARG A 243 -1.02 16.73 -2.19
C ARG A 243 0.48 16.53 -2.46
N GLN A 244 1.34 17.04 -1.58
CA GLN A 244 2.79 16.86 -1.67
C GLN A 244 3.29 15.60 -0.95
N ARG A 245 2.38 14.68 -0.62
CA ARG A 245 2.67 13.40 0.06
C ARG A 245 2.32 12.24 -0.85
N SER A 246 3.24 11.30 -0.96
CA SER A 246 3.04 10.06 -1.70
C SER A 246 3.96 8.99 -1.15
N SER A 247 3.69 7.73 -1.46
CA SER A 247 4.63 6.66 -1.21
C SER A 247 4.65 5.69 -2.38
N TYR A 248 5.78 5.01 -2.56
CA TYR A 248 5.88 3.98 -3.58
C TYR A 248 6.78 2.84 -3.14
N SER A 249 6.53 1.66 -3.70
CA SER A 249 7.37 0.49 -3.55
C SER A 249 7.97 0.08 -4.90
N THR A 250 9.19 -0.43 -4.82
CA THR A 250 9.92 -1.06 -5.91
C THR A 250 10.22 -2.51 -5.51
N GLN A 251 11.00 -3.23 -6.31
CA GLN A 251 11.50 -4.55 -5.91
C GLN A 251 12.48 -4.51 -4.72
N SER A 252 13.17 -3.38 -4.49
CA SER A 252 14.27 -3.30 -3.52
C SER A 252 13.95 -2.46 -2.28
N TYR A 253 13.03 -1.50 -2.38
CA TYR A 253 12.71 -0.59 -1.28
C TYR A 253 11.29 -0.02 -1.35
N VAL A 254 10.80 0.45 -0.20
CA VAL A 254 9.60 1.28 -0.05
C VAL A 254 10.02 2.66 0.40
N ARG A 255 9.47 3.71 -0.21
CA ARG A 255 9.80 5.10 0.09
C ARG A 255 8.56 5.93 0.35
N TYR A 256 8.64 6.76 1.38
CA TYR A 256 7.61 7.72 1.77
C TYR A 256 8.13 9.13 1.54
N LEU A 257 7.32 9.93 0.86
CA LEU A 257 7.64 11.27 0.42
C LEU A 257 6.74 12.31 1.09
N THR A 258 7.30 13.49 1.32
CA THR A 258 6.61 14.66 1.84
C THR A 258 7.21 15.93 1.21
N GLY A 259 6.41 16.98 1.03
CA GLY A 259 6.89 18.22 0.45
C GLY A 259 7.33 18.11 -1.02
N VAL A 260 6.81 17.14 -1.78
CA VAL A 260 7.12 16.97 -3.21
C VAL A 260 6.47 18.08 -4.03
N ASN A 261 7.15 19.21 -4.11
CA ASN A 261 6.70 20.43 -4.80
C ASN A 261 7.51 20.77 -6.05
N ASN A 262 8.36 19.84 -6.51
CA ASN A 262 9.19 20.00 -7.69
C ASN A 262 9.32 18.67 -8.42
N TRP A 263 9.75 18.74 -9.69
CA TRP A 263 9.97 17.57 -10.53
C TRP A 263 10.94 16.56 -9.93
N GLU A 264 12.00 17.07 -9.30
CA GLU A 264 13.03 16.28 -8.68
C GLU A 264 12.69 16.01 -7.22
N ILE A 265 12.68 14.73 -6.86
CA ILE A 265 12.54 14.30 -5.46
C ILE A 265 13.92 14.48 -4.81
N THR A 266 14.07 15.55 -4.03
CA THR A 266 15.31 15.82 -3.30
C THR A 266 15.36 15.03 -2.00
N LYS A 267 16.53 14.98 -1.36
CA LYS A 267 16.69 14.31 -0.07
C LYS A 267 15.77 14.86 1.02
N GLU A 268 15.50 16.16 0.99
CA GLU A 268 14.61 16.88 1.89
C GLU A 268 13.13 16.53 1.68
N MET A 269 12.80 15.78 0.63
CA MET A 269 11.45 15.24 0.39
C MET A 269 11.29 13.79 0.86
N ILE A 270 12.38 13.07 1.13
CA ILE A 270 12.34 11.67 1.57
C ILE A 270 12.12 11.60 3.09
N ALA A 271 10.89 11.34 3.52
CA ALA A 271 10.55 11.21 4.94
C ALA A 271 11.05 9.89 5.55
N MET A 272 10.97 8.82 4.77
CA MET A 272 11.35 7.47 5.18
C MET A 272 11.68 6.59 3.97
N GLN A 273 12.64 5.69 4.13
CA GLN A 273 12.89 4.59 3.19
C GLN A 273 13.25 3.31 3.96
N LEU A 274 12.67 2.20 3.52
CA LEU A 274 12.90 0.87 4.08
C LEU A 274 13.31 -0.09 2.96
N GLY A 275 14.31 -0.94 3.20
CA GLY A 275 14.87 -1.85 2.19
C GLY A 275 16.24 -1.38 1.74
N ASP A 276 16.58 -1.55 0.47
CA ASP A 276 17.88 -1.14 -0.06
C ASP A 276 18.03 0.40 -0.05
N LEU A 277 19.04 0.90 0.67
CA LEU A 277 19.37 2.32 0.74
C LEU A 277 20.59 2.71 -0.12
N SER A 278 21.08 1.82 -0.99
CA SER A 278 22.24 2.09 -1.86
C SER A 278 22.05 3.30 -2.78
N ASN A 279 20.80 3.67 -3.09
CA ASN A 279 20.45 4.85 -3.88
C ASN A 279 20.26 6.13 -3.04
N LEU A 280 20.44 6.04 -1.72
CA LEU A 280 20.18 7.12 -0.78
C LEU A 280 21.52 7.65 -0.23
N LYS A 281 22.03 8.72 -0.82
CA LYS A 281 23.26 9.40 -0.36
C LYS A 281 22.89 10.60 0.51
N LEU A 282 22.94 10.42 1.82
CA LEU A 282 22.61 11.43 2.81
C LEU A 282 23.79 11.64 3.76
N PHE A 283 24.08 12.91 4.10
CA PHE A 283 25.00 13.29 5.18
C PHE A 283 26.42 12.71 5.11
N ASP A 284 26.88 12.27 3.94
CA ASP A 284 28.17 11.58 3.73
C ASP A 284 28.33 10.29 4.59
N ILE A 285 27.20 9.69 5.00
CA ILE A 285 27.16 8.42 5.73
C ILE A 285 26.93 7.29 4.73
N ASP A 286 27.71 6.21 4.85
CA ASP A 286 27.45 4.99 4.10
C ASP A 286 26.28 4.22 4.74
N MET A 287 25.19 4.11 3.99
CA MET A 287 23.99 3.39 4.39
C MET A 287 23.68 2.24 3.43
N THR A 288 24.63 1.85 2.58
CA THR A 288 24.46 0.85 1.51
C THR A 288 23.92 -0.47 2.05
N GLY A 289 22.98 -1.08 1.32
CA GLY A 289 22.35 -2.35 1.68
C GLY A 289 20.96 -2.22 2.31
N HIS A 290 20.43 -3.34 2.82
CA HIS A 290 19.09 -3.40 3.39
C HIS A 290 19.07 -2.77 4.79
N SER A 291 18.41 -1.61 4.90
CA SER A 291 18.40 -0.80 6.10
C SER A 291 17.10 0.03 6.20
N ALA A 292 17.03 0.93 7.18
CA ALA A 292 15.92 1.83 7.42
C ALA A 292 16.42 3.26 7.66
N TYR A 293 15.94 4.20 6.86
CA TYR A 293 16.09 5.63 7.08
C TYR A 293 14.77 6.22 7.51
N LEU A 294 14.73 6.88 8.66
CA LEU A 294 13.57 7.59 9.20
C LEU A 294 14.01 8.94 9.77
N ARG A 295 13.28 10.02 9.46
CA ARG A 295 13.59 11.35 10.03
C ARG A 295 13.24 11.51 11.50
N ASN A 296 12.10 10.95 11.90
CA ASN A 296 11.58 11.05 13.26
C ASN A 296 11.17 9.65 13.72
N VAL A 297 11.68 9.23 14.88
CA VAL A 297 11.39 7.92 15.45
C VAL A 297 11.07 8.07 16.93
N TYR A 298 9.90 7.58 17.34
CA TYR A 298 9.51 7.43 18.74
C TYR A 298 9.57 5.93 19.08
N MET A 299 10.37 5.56 20.07
CA MET A 299 10.58 4.16 20.45
C MET A 299 10.14 3.92 21.89
N THR A 300 9.48 2.79 22.13
CA THR A 300 9.09 2.29 23.45
C THR A 300 9.19 0.77 23.48
N GLY A 301 9.24 0.17 24.67
CA GLY A 301 9.43 -1.27 24.86
C GLY A 301 10.89 -1.69 24.95
N VAL A 302 11.24 -2.82 24.31
CA VAL A 302 12.58 -3.43 24.37
C VAL A 302 13.26 -3.23 23.02
N ILE A 303 14.20 -2.28 22.97
CA ILE A 303 15.06 -2.03 21.80
C ILE A 303 16.43 -2.61 22.10
N LYS A 304 16.90 -3.54 21.26
CA LYS A 304 18.21 -4.17 21.40
C LYS A 304 19.06 -3.92 20.15
N GLN A 305 20.35 -3.74 20.39
CA GLN A 305 21.40 -3.78 19.37
C GLN A 305 22.10 -5.14 19.46
N ILE A 306 22.47 -5.71 18.31
CA ILE A 306 23.26 -6.93 18.22
C ILE A 306 24.60 -6.52 17.62
N SER A 307 25.70 -6.98 18.20
CA SER A 307 27.04 -6.73 17.65
C SER A 307 27.22 -7.52 16.35
N ASP A 308 28.29 -7.22 15.62
CA ASP A 308 28.61 -7.91 14.37
C ASP A 308 28.98 -9.39 14.57
N ASP A 309 29.23 -9.83 15.81
CA ASP A 309 29.41 -11.26 16.12
C ASP A 309 28.09 -12.08 15.99
N GLY A 310 26.94 -11.40 15.87
CA GLY A 310 25.62 -11.98 15.68
C GLY A 310 24.99 -12.62 16.91
N VAL A 311 25.66 -12.54 18.08
CA VAL A 311 25.27 -13.23 19.32
C VAL A 311 25.19 -12.26 20.50
N THR A 312 26.10 -11.29 20.60
CA THR A 312 26.14 -10.31 21.67
C THR A 312 25.04 -9.28 21.46
N GLU A 313 23.95 -9.41 22.21
CA GLU A 313 22.89 -8.42 22.27
C GLU A 313 23.04 -7.50 23.49
N SER A 314 22.69 -6.22 23.32
CA SER A 314 22.58 -5.26 24.41
C SER A 314 21.31 -4.43 24.23
N ARG A 315 20.64 -4.09 25.33
CA ARG A 315 19.50 -3.16 25.26
C ARG A 315 20.02 -1.74 25.06
N VAL A 316 19.25 -0.91 24.37
CA VAL A 316 19.57 0.53 24.21
C VAL A 316 19.00 1.31 25.40
N PRO A 317 19.82 2.03 26.17
CA PRO A 317 19.37 2.82 27.32
C PRO A 317 18.60 4.08 26.92
N CYS A 318 17.68 4.51 27.78
CA CYS A 318 17.00 5.78 27.64
C CYS A 318 17.77 6.87 28.39
N PHE A 319 18.60 7.64 27.69
CA PHE A 319 19.37 8.72 28.31
C PHE A 319 18.47 9.89 28.74
N LYS A 320 18.46 10.19 30.03
CA LYS A 320 17.66 11.25 30.67
C LYS A 320 18.44 12.53 30.95
N GLY A 321 19.73 12.59 30.59
CA GLY A 321 20.60 13.73 30.89
C GLY A 321 21.20 13.67 32.30
N GLU A 322 21.52 14.83 32.85
CA GLU A 322 21.99 14.95 34.23
C GLU A 322 20.89 14.52 35.23
N TRP A 323 21.28 13.74 36.24
CA TRP A 323 20.37 13.29 37.27
C TRP A 323 19.72 14.46 38.01
N LYS A 324 18.43 14.33 38.30
CA LYS A 324 17.63 15.27 39.10
C LYS A 324 16.73 14.48 40.02
N ALA A 325 16.39 15.03 41.18
CA ALA A 325 15.45 14.40 42.10
C ALA A 325 14.12 14.07 41.39
N GLY A 326 13.77 12.78 41.35
CA GLY A 326 12.64 12.28 40.57
C GLY A 326 12.62 10.75 40.50
N ALA A 327 11.63 10.21 39.77
CA ALA A 327 11.50 8.78 39.54
C ALA A 327 12.23 8.34 38.27
N TYR A 328 13.01 7.27 38.37
CA TYR A 328 13.73 6.64 37.26
C TYR A 328 13.31 5.19 37.11
N TYR A 329 13.31 4.69 35.88
CA TYR A 329 12.83 3.36 35.52
C TYR A 329 13.97 2.47 35.05
N TYR A 330 13.74 1.16 35.09
CA TYR A 330 14.69 0.16 34.61
C TYR A 330 15.22 0.54 33.22
N TYR A 331 16.55 0.63 33.12
CA TYR A 331 17.29 0.94 31.90
C TYR A 331 17.25 2.42 31.44
N ASP A 332 16.82 3.33 32.33
CA ASP A 332 17.14 4.76 32.19
C ASP A 332 18.63 5.01 32.48
N GLU A 333 19.25 5.93 31.75
CA GLU A 333 20.64 6.34 31.94
C GLU A 333 20.73 7.82 32.30
N VAL A 334 21.58 8.16 33.27
CA VAL A 334 21.83 9.53 33.72
C VAL A 334 23.32 9.80 33.87
N THR A 335 23.71 11.07 33.80
CA THR A 335 25.03 11.53 34.28
C THR A 335 24.91 12.13 35.67
N HIS A 336 25.83 11.80 36.57
CA HIS A 336 25.87 12.37 37.91
C HIS A 336 27.30 12.33 38.47
N ASN A 337 27.77 13.45 39.04
CA ASN A 337 29.13 13.61 39.59
C ASN A 337 30.26 13.13 38.66
N GLY A 338 30.16 13.44 37.37
CA GLY A 338 31.16 13.08 36.36
C GLY A 338 31.13 11.62 35.89
N SER A 339 30.26 10.78 36.44
CA SER A 339 30.05 9.38 36.04
C SER A 339 28.73 9.19 35.28
N SER A 340 28.65 8.12 34.50
CA SER A 340 27.39 7.67 33.85
C SER A 340 26.80 6.49 34.60
N TRP A 341 25.51 6.55 34.88
CA TRP A 341 24.78 5.58 35.71
C TRP A 341 23.58 5.01 34.97
N LEU A 342 23.42 3.68 35.04
CA LEU A 342 22.30 2.95 34.48
C LEU A 342 21.40 2.44 35.59
N CYS A 343 20.11 2.76 35.54
CA CYS A 343 19.14 2.25 36.48
C CYS A 343 18.92 0.74 36.24
N ILE A 344 19.18 -0.08 37.27
CA ILE A 344 19.01 -1.54 37.25
C ILE A 344 17.86 -2.00 38.15
N SER A 345 17.11 -1.07 38.75
CA SER A 345 15.99 -1.39 39.63
C SER A 345 14.79 -1.95 38.84
N ASP A 346 14.23 -3.06 39.30
CA ASP A 346 13.03 -3.69 38.70
C ASP A 346 11.75 -2.85 38.88
N LYS A 347 11.79 -1.87 39.79
CA LYS A 347 10.69 -0.95 40.10
C LYS A 347 11.17 0.49 39.96
N PRO A 348 10.27 1.47 39.81
CA PRO A 348 10.66 2.87 39.78
C PRO A 348 11.43 3.23 41.06
N THR A 349 12.60 3.84 40.91
CA THR A 349 13.45 4.28 42.02
C THR A 349 13.54 5.79 42.10
N THR A 350 13.72 6.32 43.31
CA THR A 350 14.09 7.71 43.58
C THR A 350 15.47 7.82 44.25
N GLN A 351 16.22 6.72 44.31
CA GLN A 351 17.58 6.70 44.88
C GLN A 351 18.51 7.59 44.04
N GLU A 352 19.38 8.34 44.69
CA GLU A 352 20.45 9.10 44.02
C GLU A 352 21.56 8.13 43.57
N PRO A 353 22.06 8.24 42.32
CA PRO A 353 23.13 7.38 41.83
C PRO A 353 24.46 7.69 42.53
N GLU A 354 25.03 6.69 43.17
CA GLU A 354 26.33 6.77 43.84
C GLU A 354 27.01 5.39 43.91
N GLU A 355 28.29 5.37 44.25
CA GLU A 355 29.03 4.12 44.43
C GLU A 355 28.41 3.29 45.56
N GLY A 356 28.00 2.05 45.24
CA GLY A 356 27.31 1.18 46.19
C GLY A 356 25.79 1.33 46.23
N ALA A 357 25.20 2.24 45.45
CA ALA A 357 23.75 2.31 45.27
C ALA A 357 23.22 1.01 44.63
N THR A 358 22.17 0.42 45.21
CA THR A 358 21.63 -0.87 44.75
C THR A 358 20.81 -0.77 43.49
N ASP A 359 20.23 0.40 43.22
CA ASP A 359 19.38 0.63 42.04
C ASP A 359 20.16 1.12 40.81
N TRP A 360 21.46 1.40 40.95
CA TRP A 360 22.29 2.04 39.93
C TRP A 360 23.56 1.26 39.64
N LEU A 361 23.87 1.09 38.36
CA LEU A 361 25.13 0.53 37.87
C LEU A 361 25.98 1.64 37.23
N GLU A 362 27.21 1.83 37.71
CA GLU A 362 28.18 2.74 37.09
C GLU A 362 28.70 2.15 35.77
N LYS A 363 28.50 2.88 34.64
CA LYS A 363 28.94 2.46 33.30
C LYS A 363 30.31 3.02 32.92
N SER A 364 30.65 4.20 33.43
CA SER A 364 31.92 4.86 33.18
C SER A 364 32.27 5.71 34.41
N ALA A 365 33.40 5.42 35.03
CA ALA A 365 33.91 6.22 36.14
C ALA A 365 34.34 7.60 35.62
N ALA A 366 34.07 8.65 36.40
CA ALA A 366 34.83 9.89 36.31
C ALA A 366 36.32 9.54 36.23
N GLY A 367 37.10 10.20 35.37
CA GLY A 367 38.52 9.93 35.13
C GLY A 367 39.43 10.24 36.33
N LYS A 368 39.08 9.76 37.53
CA LYS A 368 39.71 10.00 38.83
C LYS A 368 41.18 9.56 38.87
N ASP A 369 41.61 8.71 37.94
CA ASP A 369 43.00 8.26 37.80
C ASP A 369 43.77 8.90 36.64
N ALA A 370 43.15 9.76 35.84
CA ALA A 370 43.87 10.50 34.81
C ALA A 370 44.82 11.51 35.47
N VAL A 371 46.10 11.46 35.09
CA VAL A 371 47.10 12.43 35.54
C VAL A 371 47.51 13.33 34.38
N VAL A 372 47.39 14.63 34.58
CA VAL A 372 47.76 15.67 33.61
C VAL A 372 48.87 16.53 34.21
N VAL A 373 49.88 16.86 33.39
CA VAL A 373 50.93 17.82 33.75
C VAL A 373 50.73 19.08 32.93
N ASN A 374 50.48 20.20 33.59
CA ASN A 374 50.32 21.51 32.96
C ASN A 374 51.54 22.39 33.24
N ILE A 375 52.13 22.99 32.21
CA ILE A 375 53.23 23.94 32.38
C ILE A 375 52.68 25.35 32.20
N MET A 376 52.81 26.18 33.24
CA MET A 376 52.48 27.59 33.19
C MET A 376 53.75 28.43 33.14
N SER A 377 53.72 29.48 32.32
CA SER A 377 54.84 30.39 32.16
C SER A 377 54.50 31.77 32.70
N SER A 378 55.35 32.31 33.57
CA SER A 378 55.14 33.61 34.24
C SER A 378 55.03 34.80 33.27
N ASN A 379 55.59 34.69 32.08
CA ASN A 379 55.65 35.78 31.09
C ASN A 379 55.07 35.38 29.71
N GLY A 380 54.11 34.44 29.69
CA GLY A 380 53.41 33.99 28.47
C GLY A 380 54.08 32.81 27.75
N ASN A 381 53.51 32.36 26.62
CA ASN A 381 53.93 31.12 25.95
C ASN A 381 54.82 31.34 24.71
N ILE A 382 55.10 32.60 24.35
CA ILE A 382 55.94 32.99 23.21
C ILE A 382 56.85 34.14 23.65
N PHE A 383 58.16 33.96 23.49
CA PHE A 383 59.18 34.94 23.85
C PHE A 383 59.98 35.35 22.61
N GLN A 384 60.21 36.66 22.42
CA GLN A 384 61.10 37.18 21.37
C GLN A 384 62.30 37.88 22.01
N ASN A 385 63.43 37.83 21.31
CA ASN A 385 64.77 38.10 21.82
C ASN A 385 64.93 39.48 22.50
N GLY A 386 65.53 39.53 23.71
CA GLY A 386 66.05 40.76 24.33
C GLY A 386 65.45 41.22 25.68
N SER A 387 65.60 40.43 26.76
CA SER A 387 65.49 40.83 28.19
C SER A 387 64.27 40.40 29.02
N VAL A 388 63.61 39.27 28.73
CA VAL A 388 62.61 38.70 29.66
C VAL A 388 63.02 37.29 30.08
N SER A 389 63.33 37.12 31.37
CA SER A 389 63.41 35.80 32.00
C SER A 389 61.99 35.30 32.29
N THR A 390 61.72 34.01 32.11
CA THR A 390 60.44 33.43 32.47
C THR A 390 60.64 32.26 33.41
N THR A 391 59.79 32.14 34.41
CA THR A 391 59.65 30.94 35.22
C THR A 391 58.56 30.06 34.63
N LEU A 392 58.92 28.81 34.33
CA LEU A 392 58.00 27.72 34.01
C LEU A 392 57.69 26.96 35.31
N THR A 393 56.40 26.74 35.58
CA THR A 393 55.92 25.95 36.73
C THR A 393 55.08 24.80 36.21
N ALA A 394 55.47 23.57 36.54
CA ALA A 394 54.73 22.37 36.24
C ALA A 394 53.74 22.07 37.37
N TYR A 395 52.48 21.83 37.01
CA TYR A 395 51.41 21.42 37.92
C TYR A 395 50.96 20.00 37.57
N VAL A 396 50.91 19.11 38.56
CA VAL A 396 50.46 17.73 38.40
C VAL A 396 49.05 17.62 38.95
N ILE A 397 48.09 17.35 38.07
CA ILE A 397 46.68 17.21 38.42
C ILE A 397 46.29 15.75 38.27
N LYS A 398 45.82 15.11 39.36
CA LYS A 398 45.22 13.76 39.32
C LYS A 398 43.71 13.88 39.52
N GLY A 399 42.93 13.52 38.50
CA GLY A 399 41.49 13.81 38.49
C GLY A 399 41.23 15.32 38.60
N ASP A 400 40.59 15.75 39.69
CA ASP A 400 40.30 17.16 39.97
C ASP A 400 41.21 17.78 41.06
N THR A 401 42.24 17.06 41.52
CA THR A 401 43.10 17.47 42.63
C THR A 401 44.51 17.82 42.14
N ASP A 402 45.01 19.00 42.51
CA ASP A 402 46.41 19.37 42.37
C ASP A 402 47.24 18.60 43.40
N ILE A 403 48.14 17.75 42.92
CA ILE A 403 49.05 16.93 43.73
C ILE A 403 50.50 17.37 43.62
N THR A 404 50.78 18.55 43.05
CA THR A 404 52.15 19.02 42.75
C THR A 404 53.06 18.96 43.97
N ASP A 405 52.61 19.49 45.11
CA ASP A 405 53.38 19.50 46.36
C ASP A 405 53.55 18.10 46.99
N SER A 406 52.77 17.12 46.54
CA SER A 406 52.87 15.73 46.99
C SER A 406 53.86 14.90 46.16
N VAL A 407 54.30 15.41 45.00
CA VAL A 407 55.30 14.78 44.15
C VAL A 407 56.68 15.31 44.54
N PRO A 408 57.66 14.44 44.91
CA PRO A 408 59.00 14.91 45.25
C PRO A 408 59.67 15.63 44.06
N ASP A 409 60.37 16.74 44.31
CA ASP A 409 61.06 17.52 43.27
C ASP A 409 61.99 16.68 42.38
N SER A 410 62.61 15.64 42.95
CA SER A 410 63.48 14.70 42.23
C SER A 410 62.75 13.91 41.12
N ARG A 411 61.42 13.95 41.07
CA ARG A 411 60.59 13.28 40.06
C ARG A 411 60.29 14.18 38.85
N PHE A 412 60.61 15.47 38.92
CA PHE A 412 60.43 16.43 37.83
C PHE A 412 61.74 16.63 37.10
N SER A 413 61.76 16.32 35.81
CA SER A 413 62.88 16.58 34.92
C SER A 413 62.45 17.50 33.79
N TRP A 414 63.31 18.44 33.42
CA TRP A 414 63.04 19.33 32.29
C TRP A 414 63.88 18.95 31.08
N GLU A 415 63.23 18.94 29.92
CA GLU A 415 63.87 18.69 28.65
C GLU A 415 63.68 19.88 27.72
N LYS A 416 64.74 20.21 27.00
CA LYS A 416 64.79 21.18 25.92
C LYS A 416 65.00 20.43 24.61
N GLU A 417 64.25 20.84 23.60
CA GLU A 417 64.39 20.40 22.23
C GLU A 417 64.48 21.62 21.31
N SER A 418 65.58 21.74 20.57
CA SER A 418 65.88 22.84 19.67
C SER A 418 66.56 22.32 18.40
N ASN A 419 67.12 23.22 17.59
CA ASN A 419 67.93 22.85 16.44
C ASN A 419 69.43 22.67 16.79
N ASN A 420 69.78 22.59 18.07
CA ASN A 420 71.14 22.45 18.57
C ASN A 420 71.23 21.35 19.64
N ASP A 421 71.40 20.12 19.15
CA ASP A 421 71.47 18.89 19.94
C ASP A 421 72.53 18.93 21.07
N ASP A 422 73.65 19.62 20.85
CA ASP A 422 74.72 19.73 21.86
C ASP A 422 74.25 20.55 23.07
N THR A 423 73.54 21.67 22.82
CA THR A 423 73.00 22.50 23.90
C THR A 423 71.80 21.87 24.58
N ASP A 424 71.01 21.11 23.84
CA ASP A 424 69.86 20.37 24.38
C ASP A 424 70.34 19.26 25.31
N LYS A 425 71.37 18.50 24.90
CA LYS A 425 71.97 17.46 25.73
C LYS A 425 72.50 18.01 27.06
N ILE A 426 73.25 19.11 27.01
CA ILE A 426 73.78 19.76 28.22
C ILE A 426 72.63 20.22 29.13
N PHE A 427 71.58 20.81 28.56
CA PHE A 427 70.42 21.25 29.32
C PHE A 427 69.69 20.07 29.97
N ASN A 428 69.40 19.01 29.20
CA ASN A 428 68.62 17.86 29.65
C ASN A 428 69.36 17.08 30.74
N GLU A 429 70.69 16.93 30.63
CA GLU A 429 71.51 16.30 31.67
C GLU A 429 71.57 17.14 32.96
N ALA A 430 71.57 18.47 32.85
CA ALA A 430 71.63 19.38 33.99
C ALA A 430 70.29 19.54 34.74
N HIS A 431 69.16 19.24 34.09
CA HIS A 431 67.81 19.45 34.64
C HIS A 431 67.05 18.16 34.95
N VAL A 432 67.75 17.04 35.17
CA VAL A 432 67.18 15.81 35.72
C VAL A 432 66.88 16.00 37.21
N GLY A 433 65.63 15.76 37.63
CA GLY A 433 65.22 15.91 39.02
C GLY A 433 65.32 17.34 39.56
N HIS A 434 65.20 18.34 38.68
CA HIS A 434 65.38 19.76 38.98
C HIS A 434 64.28 20.34 39.88
N GLY A 435 63.11 19.69 39.92
CA GLY A 435 61.93 20.20 40.60
C GLY A 435 60.89 20.80 39.66
N HIS A 436 59.73 21.11 40.21
CA HIS A 436 58.55 21.53 39.44
C HIS A 436 58.59 22.99 38.97
N VAL A 437 59.65 23.74 39.29
CA VAL A 437 59.86 25.14 38.88
C VAL A 437 61.19 25.27 38.17
N LEU A 438 61.17 25.81 36.94
CA LEU A 438 62.35 26.07 36.11
C LEU A 438 62.38 27.55 35.73
N THR A 439 63.53 28.21 35.93
CA THR A 439 63.71 29.59 35.46
C THR A 439 64.56 29.61 34.20
N LEU A 440 63.98 30.10 33.11
CA LEU A 440 64.66 30.31 31.83
C LEU A 440 65.14 31.75 31.74
N THR A 441 66.39 31.89 31.31
CA THR A 441 67.04 33.16 30.97
C THR A 441 67.21 33.28 29.46
N PRO A 442 67.52 34.48 28.94
CA PRO A 442 67.81 34.64 27.51
C PRO A 442 68.94 33.74 26.99
N ASP A 443 69.89 33.36 27.85
CA ASP A 443 71.01 32.50 27.48
C ASP A 443 70.58 31.03 27.26
N ASP A 444 69.45 30.61 27.83
CA ASP A 444 68.91 29.25 27.71
C ASP A 444 68.17 29.01 26.38
N VAL A 445 67.79 30.10 25.69
CA VAL A 445 66.95 30.08 24.49
C VAL A 445 67.74 30.62 23.29
N TRP A 446 68.39 29.71 22.56
CA TRP A 446 69.04 30.03 21.28
C TRP A 446 68.17 29.55 20.11
N GLY A 447 67.61 30.48 19.34
CA GLY A 447 66.69 30.15 18.25
C GLY A 447 65.31 29.69 18.76
N ARG A 448 64.68 28.72 18.05
CA ARG A 448 63.41 28.13 18.47
C ARG A 448 63.70 26.89 19.32
N ALA A 449 63.24 26.91 20.57
CA ALA A 449 63.33 25.78 21.49
C ALA A 449 61.97 25.48 22.13
N THR A 450 61.70 24.21 22.37
CA THR A 450 60.54 23.70 23.11
C THR A 450 61.04 23.16 24.45
N PHE A 451 60.34 23.51 25.53
CA PHE A 451 60.65 23.01 26.87
C PHE A 451 59.51 22.12 27.36
N ASN A 452 59.85 20.93 27.79
CA ASN A 452 58.94 19.92 28.32
C ASN A 452 59.30 19.60 29.76
N CYS A 453 58.31 19.21 30.56
CA CYS A 453 58.51 18.68 31.90
C CYS A 453 58.06 17.23 31.92
N ILE A 454 58.95 16.34 32.31
CA ILE A 454 58.69 14.92 32.53
C ILE A 454 58.50 14.72 34.01
N VAL A 455 57.37 14.12 34.37
CA VAL A 455 57.02 13.79 35.76
C VAL A 455 56.94 12.28 35.91
N ASN A 456 57.83 11.71 36.71
CA ASN A 456 57.83 10.28 37.02
C ASN A 456 57.05 10.04 38.31
N LEU A 457 55.76 9.72 38.23
CA LEU A 457 54.90 9.44 39.39
C LEU A 457 55.22 8.10 40.07
#